data_AF-A0A4Y6PVV9-F1
#
_entry.id   AF-A0A4Y6PVV9-F1
#
_cell.length_a   1.000
_cell.length_b   1.000
_cell.length_c   1.000
_cell.angle_alpha   90.00
_cell.angle_beta   90.00
_cell.angle_gamma   90.00
#
_symmetry.space_group_name_H-M   'P 1'
#
loop_
_entity.id
_entity.type
_entity.pdbx_description
1 polymer ?
#
loop_
_entity_poly.entity_id
_entity_poly.type
_entity_poly.pdbx_seq_one_letter_code
_entity_poly.pdbx_strand_id
1 'polypeptide(L)'
;MSESKPSDNEDVELLNLRLEQSCVDNLLWRVDLPDEVDLAALGEALAGLGCREKGEASVLPVFVTFTEDEHRIMIVETTRRTQLRVHYLTPKGERVAAAEGIAELLAQACEDACA
;
A
#
# COMPACT_ATOMS: atom_id res chain seq x y z
N MET A 1 -43.33 7.17 -10.76
CA MET A 1 -42.38 6.48 -9.88
C MET A 1 -41.05 6.60 -10.57
N SER A 2 -40.19 7.50 -10.11
CA SER A 2 -38.92 7.80 -10.77
C SER A 2 -37.86 6.88 -10.20
N GLU A 3 -37.32 6.00 -11.04
CA GLU A 3 -36.14 5.19 -10.76
C GLU A 3 -34.92 6.12 -10.66
N SER A 4 -34.38 6.26 -9.45
CA SER A 4 -33.07 6.88 -9.24
C SER A 4 -32.00 5.87 -9.64
N LYS A 5 -31.21 6.22 -10.66
CA LYS A 5 -30.02 5.48 -11.09
C LYS A 5 -29.02 5.35 -9.93
N PRO A 6 -28.29 4.22 -9.81
CA PRO A 6 -27.16 4.15 -8.89
C PRO A 6 -26.06 5.09 -9.39
N SER A 7 -25.52 5.86 -8.45
CA SER A 7 -24.37 6.73 -8.61
C SER A 7 -23.18 5.93 -9.14
N ASP A 8 -22.51 6.45 -10.16
CA ASP A 8 -21.15 6.08 -10.53
C ASP A 8 -20.28 6.12 -9.26
N ASN A 9 -19.99 4.95 -8.69
CA ASN A 9 -18.76 4.76 -7.96
C ASN A 9 -17.73 4.49 -9.05
N GLU A 10 -16.89 5.47 -9.36
CA GLU A 10 -15.61 5.20 -10.00
C GLU A 10 -14.86 4.26 -9.06
N ASP A 11 -14.97 2.95 -9.32
CA ASP A 11 -14.19 1.93 -8.67
C ASP A 11 -12.72 2.26 -8.94
N VAL A 12 -12.08 2.92 -7.98
CA VAL A 12 -10.63 2.84 -7.85
C VAL A 12 -10.32 1.35 -7.86
N GLU A 13 -9.73 0.84 -8.95
CA GLU A 13 -9.32 -0.56 -9.04
C GLU A 13 -8.30 -0.78 -7.92
N LEU A 14 -8.80 -1.20 -6.76
CA LEU A 14 -8.02 -1.50 -5.58
C LEU A 14 -6.92 -2.46 -6.01
N LEU A 15 -5.68 -2.00 -5.85
CA LEU A 15 -4.48 -2.79 -6.09
C LEU A 15 -4.69 -4.21 -5.56
N ASN A 16 -4.43 -5.22 -6.40
CA ASN A 16 -4.80 -6.63 -6.16
C ASN A 16 -4.19 -7.18 -4.85
N LEU A 17 -4.91 -6.96 -3.75
CA LEU A 17 -4.44 -7.17 -2.37
C LEU A 17 -4.54 -8.65 -2.00
N ARG A 18 -3.40 -9.28 -1.73
CA ARG A 18 -3.32 -10.72 -1.44
C ARG A 18 -2.66 -10.96 -0.09
N LEU A 19 -3.33 -11.69 0.79
CA LEU A 19 -2.75 -12.12 2.06
C LEU A 19 -1.57 -13.08 1.81
N GLU A 20 -0.37 -12.76 2.31
CA GLU A 20 0.77 -13.68 2.28
C GLU A 20 0.84 -14.48 3.59
N GLN A 21 1.05 -15.80 3.48
CA GLN A 21 1.34 -16.63 4.65
C GLN A 21 2.68 -16.22 5.24
N SER A 22 2.65 -15.68 6.44
CA SER A 22 3.83 -15.38 7.24
C SER A 22 3.79 -16.19 8.54
N CYS A 23 4.96 -16.40 9.17
CA CYS A 23 5.05 -17.06 10.48
C CYS A 23 4.27 -16.32 11.58
N VAL A 24 3.87 -15.07 11.33
CA VAL A 24 3.07 -14.23 12.22
C VAL A 24 1.69 -14.01 11.59
N ASP A 25 0.64 -14.44 12.31
CA ASP A 25 -0.77 -14.42 11.89
C ASP A 25 -1.19 -13.12 11.22
N ASN A 26 -1.54 -13.18 9.93
CA ASN A 26 -2.29 -12.13 9.20
C ASN A 26 -1.76 -10.71 9.41
N LEU A 27 -0.44 -10.49 9.28
CA LEU A 27 0.16 -9.16 9.32
C LEU A 27 0.78 -8.75 7.98
N LEU A 28 0.76 -9.64 6.98
CA LEU A 28 1.49 -9.44 5.73
C LEU A 28 0.56 -9.61 4.54
N TRP A 29 0.51 -8.57 3.71
CA TRP A 29 -0.15 -8.58 2.43
C TRP A 29 0.83 -8.22 1.34
N ARG A 30 0.51 -8.68 0.13
CA ARG A 30 1.20 -8.34 -1.10
C ARG A 30 0.26 -7.56 -2.00
N VAL A 31 0.87 -6.60 -2.66
CA VAL A 31 0.28 -5.84 -3.76
C VAL A 31 1.24 -5.92 -4.94
N ASP A 32 0.71 -6.01 -6.14
CA ASP A 32 1.48 -5.88 -7.38
C ASP A 32 1.31 -4.42 -7.86
N LEU A 33 2.42 -3.68 -8.01
CA LEU A 33 2.39 -2.32 -8.55
C LEU A 33 2.26 -2.36 -10.07
N PRO A 34 1.61 -1.37 -10.71
CA PRO A 34 1.67 -1.19 -12.16
C PRO A 34 3.12 -1.04 -12.64
N ASP A 35 3.42 -1.48 -13.85
CA ASP A 35 4.78 -1.43 -14.41
C ASP A 35 5.22 0.00 -14.71
N GLU A 36 4.27 0.90 -14.93
CA GLU A 36 4.47 2.30 -15.31
C GLU A 36 4.83 3.21 -14.12
N VAL A 37 4.62 2.77 -12.88
CA VAL A 37 4.88 3.60 -11.69
C VAL A 37 6.39 3.87 -11.55
N ASP A 38 6.76 5.16 -11.49
CA ASP A 38 8.11 5.57 -11.09
C ASP A 38 8.26 5.43 -9.57
N LEU A 39 9.23 4.63 -9.14
CA LEU A 39 9.45 4.35 -7.71
C LEU A 39 9.99 5.57 -6.94
N ALA A 40 10.73 6.46 -7.59
CA ALA A 40 11.21 7.70 -6.96
C ALA A 40 10.03 8.65 -6.73
N ALA A 41 9.20 8.87 -7.77
CA ALA A 41 8.00 9.68 -7.67
C ALA A 41 6.99 9.09 -6.66
N LEU A 42 6.86 7.76 -6.61
CA LEU A 42 6.03 7.07 -5.62
C LEU A 42 6.49 7.34 -4.19
N GLY A 43 7.81 7.36 -3.94
CA GLY A 43 8.36 7.71 -2.64
C GLY A 43 7.98 9.13 -2.21
N GLU A 44 8.08 10.10 -3.12
CA GLU A 44 7.68 11.48 -2.90
C GLU A 44 6.17 11.63 -2.67
N ALA A 45 5.34 10.94 -3.47
CA ALA A 45 3.89 10.94 -3.33
C ALA A 45 3.46 10.36 -1.96
N LEU A 46 4.05 9.24 -1.55
CA LEU A 46 3.79 8.65 -0.23
C LEU A 46 4.20 9.61 0.90
N ALA A 47 5.31 10.34 0.76
CA ALA A 47 5.69 11.36 1.73
C ALA A 47 4.69 12.52 1.78
N GLY A 48 4.14 12.94 0.63
CA GLY A 48 3.06 13.93 0.54
C GLY A 48 1.78 13.50 1.25
N LEU A 49 1.50 12.19 1.30
CA LEU A 49 0.38 11.58 2.04
C LEU A 49 0.67 11.36 3.53
N GLY A 50 1.78 11.91 4.05
CA GLY A 50 2.15 11.81 5.47
C GLY A 50 2.87 10.52 5.85
N CYS A 51 3.23 9.66 4.89
CA CYS A 51 4.07 8.52 5.18
C CYS A 51 5.52 8.95 5.41
N ARG A 52 6.17 8.33 6.39
CA ARG A 52 7.55 8.64 6.76
C ARG A 52 8.48 7.59 6.20
N GLU A 53 9.42 8.03 5.37
CA GLU A 53 10.49 7.17 4.90
C GLU A 53 11.40 6.75 6.05
N LYS A 54 11.84 5.49 6.06
CA LYS A 54 12.81 4.98 7.02
C LYS A 54 13.93 4.21 6.34
N GLY A 55 14.57 4.85 5.35
CA GLY A 55 15.85 4.46 4.75
C GLY A 55 15.95 3.04 4.19
N GLU A 56 17.11 2.74 3.63
CA GLU A 56 17.44 1.42 3.07
C GLU A 56 17.60 0.39 4.20
N ALA A 57 16.67 -0.56 4.31
CA ALA A 57 16.65 -1.54 5.39
C ALA A 57 17.60 -2.73 5.19
N SER A 58 18.50 -2.69 4.19
CA SER A 58 19.26 -3.87 3.75
C SER A 58 20.38 -3.49 2.78
N VAL A 59 21.28 -4.44 2.51
CA VAL A 59 22.17 -4.44 1.32
C VAL A 59 21.40 -4.54 -0.01
N LEU A 60 20.10 -4.82 0.05
CA LEU A 60 19.20 -4.81 -1.10
C LEU A 60 18.54 -3.44 -1.24
N PRO A 61 18.35 -2.94 -2.48
CA PRO A 61 17.63 -1.69 -2.75
C PRO A 61 16.15 -1.90 -2.41
N VAL A 62 15.79 -1.56 -1.18
CA VAL A 62 14.45 -1.69 -0.63
C VAL A 62 14.04 -0.33 -0.09
N PHE A 63 12.99 0.21 -0.71
CA PHE A 63 12.29 1.38 -0.21
C PHE A 63 11.34 0.96 0.91
N VAL A 64 11.42 1.63 2.06
CA VAL A 64 10.54 1.37 3.21
C VAL A 64 9.94 2.68 3.71
N THR A 65 8.62 2.74 3.75
CA THR A 65 7.88 3.85 4.35
C THR A 65 6.87 3.38 5.39
N PHE A 66 6.51 4.28 6.29
CA PHE A 66 5.67 4.05 7.45
C PHE A 66 4.48 4.99 7.42
N THR A 67 3.29 4.43 7.59
CA THR A 67 2.07 5.22 7.86
C THR A 67 2.15 5.89 9.24
N GLU A 68 1.19 6.76 9.54
CA GLU A 68 1.02 7.37 10.88
C GLU A 68 0.85 6.29 11.96
N ASP A 69 0.09 5.23 11.67
CA ASP A 69 -0.17 4.08 12.55
C ASP A 69 0.97 3.03 12.57
N GLU A 70 2.17 3.41 12.15
CA GLU A 70 3.38 2.58 12.13
C GLU A 70 3.28 1.30 11.27
N HIS A 71 2.27 1.21 10.39
CA HIS A 71 2.20 0.17 9.36
C HIS A 71 3.23 0.46 8.27
N ARG A 72 3.74 -0.59 7.63
CA ARG A 72 4.88 -0.48 6.71
C ARG A 72 4.49 -0.83 5.28
N ILE A 73 5.00 -0.03 4.35
CA ILE A 73 5.02 -0.33 2.93
C ILE A 73 6.47 -0.60 2.57
N MET A 74 6.76 -1.76 1.98
CA MET A 74 8.09 -2.13 1.54
C MET A 74 8.06 -2.47 0.06
N ILE A 75 8.96 -1.87 -0.70
CA ILE A 75 9.06 -2.08 -2.15
C ILE A 75 10.49 -2.52 -2.45
N VAL A 76 10.63 -3.71 -3.04
CA VAL A 76 11.92 -4.18 -3.53
C VAL A 76 12.12 -3.60 -4.92
N GLU A 77 12.98 -2.60 -5.07
CA GLU A 77 13.11 -1.81 -6.29
C GLU A 77 13.41 -2.67 -7.53
N THR A 78 14.29 -3.67 -7.38
CA THR A 78 14.71 -4.55 -8.47
C THR A 78 13.63 -5.50 -8.95
N THR A 79 12.68 -5.87 -8.09
CA THR A 79 11.63 -6.85 -8.42
C THR A 79 10.24 -6.25 -8.45
N ARG A 80 10.11 -4.97 -8.08
CA ARG A 80 8.84 -4.24 -7.86
C ARG A 80 7.88 -4.96 -6.92
N ARG A 81 8.38 -5.91 -6.11
CA ARG A 81 7.56 -6.63 -5.14
C ARG A 81 7.21 -5.68 -4.00
N THR A 82 5.91 -5.51 -3.77
CA THR A 82 5.39 -4.66 -2.70
C THR A 82 4.74 -5.48 -1.61
N GLN A 83 5.18 -5.22 -0.37
CA GLN A 83 4.65 -5.83 0.84
C GLN A 83 4.04 -4.77 1.74
N LEU A 84 2.81 -5.00 2.17
CA LEU A 84 2.12 -4.21 3.18
C LEU A 84 2.17 -4.98 4.50
N ARG A 85 2.72 -4.35 5.54
CA ARG A 85 2.83 -4.93 6.88
C ARG A 85 2.03 -4.14 7.88
N VAL A 86 0.97 -4.75 8.38
CA VAL A 86 0.18 -4.20 9.48
C VAL A 86 1.00 -4.28 10.77
N HIS A 87 0.92 -3.23 11.59
CA HIS A 87 1.64 -3.19 12.85
C HIS A 87 1.12 -4.28 13.82
N TYR A 88 2.01 -4.88 14.62
CA TYR A 88 1.64 -6.03 15.45
C TYR A 88 0.66 -5.69 16.58
N LEU A 89 0.57 -4.41 16.96
CA LEU A 89 -0.40 -3.92 17.94
C LEU A 89 -1.81 -3.76 17.36
N THR A 90 -1.99 -3.82 16.04
CA THR A 90 -3.32 -3.73 15.42
C THR A 90 -4.19 -4.93 15.84
N PRO A 91 -5.39 -4.69 16.42
CA PRO A 91 -6.32 -5.74 16.83
C PRO A 91 -6.64 -6.69 15.68
N LYS A 92 -6.71 -8.01 15.96
CA LYS A 92 -6.89 -9.04 14.92
C LYS A 92 -8.10 -8.79 14.01
N GLY A 93 -9.20 -8.27 14.55
CA GLY A 93 -10.41 -7.95 13.80
C GLY A 93 -10.28 -6.75 12.85
N GLU A 94 -9.27 -5.90 13.06
CA GLU A 94 -9.06 -4.65 12.30
C GLU A 94 -7.94 -4.77 11.26
N ARG A 95 -7.17 -5.86 11.26
CA ARG A 95 -5.97 -6.00 10.41
C ARG A 95 -6.29 -5.98 8.91
N VAL A 96 -7.44 -6.52 8.50
CA VAL A 96 -7.85 -6.50 7.09
C VAL A 96 -8.17 -5.06 6.67
N ALA A 97 -8.98 -4.34 7.45
CA ALA A 97 -9.29 -2.94 7.18
C ALA A 97 -8.03 -2.05 7.19
N ALA A 98 -7.09 -2.33 8.10
CA ALA A 98 -5.78 -1.66 8.09
C ALA A 98 -4.99 -1.95 6.81
N ALA A 99 -4.96 -3.20 6.34
CA ALA A 99 -4.29 -3.55 5.09
C ALA A 99 -4.95 -2.91 3.87
N GLU A 100 -6.28 -2.83 3.84
CA GLU A 100 -7.06 -2.14 2.80
C GLU A 100 -6.76 -0.64 2.80
N GLY A 101 -6.75 0.02 3.96
CA GLY A 101 -6.39 1.45 4.06
C GLY A 101 -4.96 1.75 3.61
N ILE A 102 -4.00 0.86 3.88
CA ILE A 102 -2.63 0.99 3.34
C ILE A 102 -2.64 0.82 1.81
N ALA A 103 -3.44 -0.11 1.28
CA ALA A 103 -3.54 -0.36 -0.16
C ALA A 103 -4.18 0.82 -0.90
N GLU A 104 -5.21 1.45 -0.31
CA GLU A 104 -5.83 2.69 -0.82
C GLU A 104 -4.82 3.85 -0.85
N LEU A 105 -4.07 4.04 0.24
CA LEU A 105 -3.02 5.05 0.31
C LEU A 105 -1.95 4.82 -0.76
N LEU A 106 -1.55 3.56 -0.98
CA LEU A 106 -0.60 3.20 -2.02
C LEU A 106 -1.17 3.43 -3.42
N ALA A 107 -2.45 3.12 -3.66
CA ALA A 107 -3.12 3.35 -4.93
C ALA A 107 -3.15 4.85 -5.27
N GLN A 108 -3.53 5.69 -4.30
CA GLN A 108 -3.52 7.14 -4.48
C GLN A 108 -2.13 7.67 -4.83
N ALA A 109 -1.09 7.17 -4.15
CA ALA A 109 0.28 7.56 -4.46
C ALA A 109 0.76 7.07 -5.84
N CYS A 110 0.24 5.95 -6.34
CA CYS A 110 0.54 5.47 -7.69
C CYS A 110 -0.05 6.37 -8.77
N GLU A 111 -1.24 6.94 -8.55
CA GLU A 111 -1.85 7.89 -9.50
C GLU A 111 -0.95 9.13 -9.71
N ASP A 112 -0.38 9.66 -8.62
CA ASP A 112 0.53 10.81 -8.67
C ASP A 112 1.90 10.46 -9.28
N ALA A 113 2.31 9.18 -9.19
CA ALA A 113 3.61 8.68 -9.65
C ALA A 113 3.61 8.13 -11.09
N CYS A 114 2.45 8.08 -11.75
CA CYS A 114 2.27 7.66 -13.14
C CYS A 114 2.23 8.83 -14.14
N ALA A 115 2.44 10.07 -13.67
CA ALA A 115 2.30 11.31 -14.45
C ALA A 115 3.51 11.66 -15.33
#